data_AF-A0A1F9P660-F1
#
_entry.id   AF-A0A1F9P660-F1
#
_cell.length_a   1.000
_cell.length_b   1.000
_cell.length_c   1.000
_cell.angle_alpha   90.00
_cell.angle_beta   90.00
_cell.angle_gamma   90.00
#
_symmetry.space_group_name_H-M   'P 1'
#
loop_
_entity.id
_entity.type
_entity.pdbx_description
1 polymer ?
#
loop_
_entity_poly.entity_id
_entity_poly.type
_entity_poly.pdbx_seq_one_letter_code
_entity_poly.pdbx_strand_id
1 'polypeptide(L)' 'MPIYEYQCVDCTGRDQRVAGLDDHTALCAQCGGLMLRLDEDVFQPYFDEVTPQIWAVTDTKTKASL' A
#
# COMPACT_ATOMS: atom_id res chain seq x y z
N MET A 1 -4.80 8.59 -23.26
CA MET A 1 -5.15 7.92 -22.00
C MET A 1 -3.86 7.45 -21.35
N PRO A 2 -3.60 7.77 -20.08
CA PRO A 2 -2.39 7.38 -19.35
C PRO A 2 -2.33 5.87 -19.09
N ILE A 3 -1.13 5.38 -18.75
CA ILE A 3 -0.88 4.00 -18.34
C ILE A 3 -0.79 3.95 -16.82
N TYR A 4 -1.51 3.00 -16.22
CA TYR A 4 -1.48 2.74 -14.79
C TYR A 4 -1.08 1.29 -14.49
N GLU A 5 -0.47 1.07 -13.33
CA GLU A 5 -0.14 -0.26 -12.83
C GLU A 5 -1.23 -0.76 -11.89
N TYR A 6 -1.64 -2.01 -12.08
CA TYR A 6 -2.64 -2.69 -11.27
C TYR A 6 -2.05 -3.98 -10.68
N GLN A 7 -2.53 -4.35 -9.50
CA GLN A 7 -2.22 -5.63 -8.86
C GLN A 7 -3.48 -6.38 -8.45
N CYS A 8 -3.51 -7.68 -8.76
CA CYS A 8 -4.60 -8.57 -8.35
C CYS A 8 -4.55 -8.87 -6.85
N VAL A 9 -5.70 -8.78 -6.19
CA VAL A 9 -5.82 -9.08 -4.75
C VAL A 9 -5.79 -10.58 -4.45
N ASP A 10 -6.10 -11.42 -5.44
CA ASP A 10 -6.21 -12.87 -5.27
C ASP A 10 -4.92 -13.60 -5.65
N CYS A 11 -4.38 -13.34 -6.86
CA CYS A 11 -3.20 -14.05 -7.36
C CYS A 11 -1.91 -13.22 -7.33
N THR A 12 -1.95 -11.97 -6.85
CA THR A 12 -0.83 -11.01 -6.82
C THR A 12 -0.24 -10.61 -8.18
N GLY A 13 -0.83 -11.08 -9.29
CA GLY A 13 -0.41 -10.74 -10.64
C GLY A 13 -0.49 -9.24 -10.90
N ARG A 14 0.45 -8.73 -11.70
CA ARG A 14 0.54 -7.30 -12.05
C ARG A 14 0.29 -7.09 -13.53
N ASP A 15 -0.31 -5.95 -13.86
CA ASP A 15 -0.65 -5.59 -15.23
C ASP A 15 -0.56 -4.07 -15.43
N GLN A 16 -0.18 -3.65 -16.63
CA GLN A 16 -0.14 -2.23 -17.02
C GLN A 16 -1.24 -1.97 -18.04
N ARG A 17 -2.11 -0.99 -17.77
CA ARG A 17 -3.29 -0.73 -18.58
C ARG A 17 -3.43 0.74 -18.94
N VAL A 18 -3.86 0.97 -20.18
CA VAL A 18 -4.35 2.27 -20.61
C VAL A 18 -5.77 2.44 -20.07
N ALA A 19 -5.96 3.38 -19.14
CA ALA A 19 -7.25 3.60 -18.48
C ALA A 19 -7.53 5.10 -18.24
N GLY A 20 -8.76 5.44 -17.87
CA GLY A 20 -9.14 6.77 -17.40
C GLY A 20 -8.58 7.06 -16.01
N LEU A 21 -8.58 8.33 -15.60
CA LEU A 21 -8.11 8.73 -14.27
C LEU A 21 -8.93 8.05 -13.16
N ASP A 22 -10.23 7.88 -13.37
CA ASP A 22 -11.17 7.37 -12.35
C ASP A 22 -11.30 5.83 -12.32
N ASP A 23 -10.56 5.11 -13.18
CA ASP A 23 -10.65 3.65 -13.29
C ASP A 23 -9.80 2.92 -12.23
N HIS A 24 -10.14 2.99 -10.95
CA HIS A 24 -9.31 2.43 -9.87
C HIS A 24 -9.30 0.88 -9.79
N THR A 25 -10.15 0.21 -10.58
CA THR A 25 -10.30 -1.26 -10.55
C THR A 25 -10.26 -1.90 -11.93
N ALA A 26 -9.87 -3.17 -11.98
CA ALA A 26 -9.81 -3.97 -13.20
C ALA A 26 -10.04 -5.47 -12.90
N LEU A 27 -10.28 -6.29 -13.93
CA LEU A 27 -10.31 -7.75 -13.81
C LEU A 27 -8.98 -8.37 -14.23
N CYS A 28 -8.51 -9.34 -13.45
CA CYS A 28 -7.29 -10.09 -13.69
C CYS A 28 -7.46 -11.07 -14.85
N ALA A 29 -6.57 -11.00 -15.84
CA ALA A 29 -6.60 -11.93 -16.98
C ALA A 29 -6.14 -13.36 -16.61
N GLN A 30 -5.49 -13.55 -15.46
CA GLN A 30 -4.95 -14.84 -15.03
C GLN A 30 -5.96 -15.65 -14.20
N CYS A 31 -6.59 -15.04 -13.20
CA CYS A 31 -7.50 -15.72 -12.28
C CYS A 31 -8.95 -15.22 -12.33
N GLY A 32 -9.25 -14.15 -13.09
CA GLY A 32 -10.56 -13.50 -13.12
C GLY A 32 -10.87 -12.63 -11.88
N GLY A 33 -9.95 -12.56 -10.91
CA GLY A 33 -10.09 -11.79 -9.68
C GLY A 33 -10.03 -10.28 -9.87
N LEU A 34 -10.26 -9.53 -8.79
CA LEU A 34 -10.21 -8.07 -8.80
C LEU A 34 -8.75 -7.58 -8.80
N MET A 35 -8.46 -6.53 -9.55
CA MET A 35 -7.20 -5.80 -9.50
C MET A 35 -7.42 -4.37 -9.04
N LEU A 36 -6.55 -3.88 -8.17
CA LEU A 36 -6.52 -2.51 -7.67
C LEU A 36 -5.34 -1.76 -8.26
N ARG A 37 -5.54 -0.47 -8.55
CA ARG A 37 -4.46 0.40 -9.01
C ARG A 37 -3.45 0.68 -7.88
N LEU A 38 -2.17 0.85 -8.24
CA LEU A 38 -1.06 1.00 -7.28
C LEU A 38 -0.54 2.44 -7.10
N ASP A 39 -1.07 3.41 -7.82
CA ASP A 39 -0.63 4.81 -7.77
C ASP A 39 -1.24 5.59 -6.60
N GLU A 40 -2.26 5.05 -5.94
CA GLU A 40 -2.94 5.65 -4.79
C GLU A 40 -2.98 4.67 -3.61
N ASP A 41 -2.48 5.13 -2.45
CA ASP A 41 -2.64 4.41 -1.19
C ASP A 41 -3.97 4.81 -0.54
N VAL A 42 -5.01 4.00 -0.80
CA VAL A 42 -6.36 4.21 -0.27
C VAL A 42 -6.43 4.09 1.26
N PHE A 43 -5.40 3.54 1.91
CA PHE A 43 -5.36 3.36 3.37
C PHE A 43 -4.64 4.50 4.09
N GLN A 44 -3.90 5.35 3.38
CA GLN A 44 -3.13 6.43 3.98
C GLN A 44 -3.94 7.34 4.93
N PRO A 45 -5.20 7.73 4.62
CA PRO A 45 -6.03 8.53 5.54
C PRO A 45 -6.29 7.86 6.90
N TYR A 46 -6.33 6.53 6.98
CA TYR A 46 -6.50 5.82 8.26
C TYR A 46 -5.26 5.92 9.15
N PHE A 47 -4.09 6.07 8.55
CA PHE A 47 -2.82 6.15 9.28
C PHE A 47 -2.41 7.59 9.58
N ASP A 48 -2.89 8.56 8.81
CA ASP A 48 -2.63 10.00 9.04
C ASP A 48 -3.18 10.48 10.40
N GLU A 49 -4.23 9.85 10.94
CA GLU A 49 -4.78 10.15 12.27
C GLU A 49 -4.00 9.50 13.43
N VAL A 50 -3.10 8.56 13.14
CA VAL A 50 -2.24 7.93 14.13
C VAL A 50 -0.96 8.74 14.24
N THR A 51 -1.04 9.92 14.86
CA THR A 51 0.17 10.51 15.47
C THR A 51 0.84 9.43 16.32
N PRO A 52 2.11 9.07 16.07
CA PRO A 52 2.77 8.07 16.86
C PRO A 52 2.92 8.65 18.26
N GLN A 53 2.10 8.16 19.19
CA GLN A 53 2.51 8.07 20.59
C GLN A 53 3.65 7.07 20.57
N ILE A 54 4.85 7.60 20.26
CA ILE A 54 6.13 6.94 20.35
C ILE A 54 6.11 6.34 21.75
N TRP A 55 5.95 5.02 21.79
CA TRP A 55 6.16 4.22 22.98
C TRP A 55 7.62 4.43 23.34
N ALA A 56 7.86 5.47 24.13
CA ALA A 56 9.12 5.78 24.75
C ALA A 56 9.40 4.68 25.77
N VAL A 57 9.73 3.48 25.31
CA VAL A 57 10.52 2.55 26.10
C VAL A 57 11.93 3.07 25.98
N THR A 58 12.26 3.97 26.88
CA THR A 58 13.62 4.41 27.14
C THR A 58 14.48 3.18 27.36
N ASP A 59 15.36 2.87 26.41
CA ASP A 59 16.56 2.08 26.69
C ASP A 59 17.36 2.85 27.73
N THR A 60 17.14 2.54 29.01
CA THR A 60 18.00 2.98 30.09
C THR A 60 19.34 2.29 29.90
N LYS A 61 20.24 3.03 29.27
CA LYS A 61 21.70 3.00 29.40
C LYS A 61 22.13 2.61 30.82
N THR A 62 22.28 1.32 31.10
CA THR A 62 23.10 0.86 32.23
C THR A 62 24.54 0.84 31.74
N LYS A 63 25.24 1.92 32.08
CA LYS A 63 26.67 2.11 31.88
C LYS A 63 27.44 0.88 32.36
N ALA A 64 28.32 0.37 31.50
CA ALA A 64 29.58 -0.19 31.96
C ALA A 64 30.32 0.88 32.76
N SER A 65 30.65 0.61 34.03
CA SER A 65 31.76 1.27 34.74
C SER A 65 32.05 0.58 36.08
N LEU A 66 33.29 0.10 36.19
CA LEU A 66 34.04 -0.41 37.36
C LEU A 66 33.58 -1.71 38.03
#